data_AF-A0A0N7JUK9-F1
#
_entry.id   AF-A0A0N7JUK9-F1
#
_cell.length_a   1.000
_cell.length_b   1.000
_cell.length_c   1.000
_cell.angle_alpha   90.00
_cell.angle_beta   90.00
_cell.angle_gamma   90.00
#
_symmetry.space_group_name_H-M   'P 1'
#
loop_
_entity.id
_entity.type
_entity.pdbx_description
1 polymer ?
#
loop_
_entity_poly.entity_id
_entity_poly.type
_entity_poly.pdbx_seq_one_letter_code
_entity_poly.pdbx_strand_id
1 'polypeptide(L)'
;MRAGRIANADTAALIAQSREADERDRVAKTYLCALLGYDTAALANEGLTVYAPARLRLEAALRAAQQSAATVEDPQPRSSHPWHFITNRSTTLATLQSIGASARHAEDRSDPARTPAYLGFFDEDISDSDRLGSPRAPGPLQL
;
A
#
# COMPACT_ATOMS: atom_id res chain seq x y z
N MET A 1 29.67 10.88 7.95
CA MET A 1 30.10 9.59 7.38
C MET A 1 31.53 9.32 7.82
N ARG A 2 31.84 8.17 8.45
CA ARG A 2 33.23 7.72 8.65
C ARG A 2 33.44 6.49 7.75
N ALA A 3 34.45 6.55 6.88
CA ALA A 3 34.92 5.45 6.03
C ALA A 3 33.85 4.78 5.12
N GLY A 4 32.90 5.54 4.56
CA GLY A 4 31.87 4.97 3.67
C GLY A 4 30.79 4.12 4.37
N ARG A 5 30.85 3.97 5.70
CA ARG A 5 29.76 3.36 6.48
C ARG A 5 28.74 4.42 6.86
N ILE A 6 27.51 4.21 6.39
CA ILE A 6 26.36 5.06 6.67
C ILE A 6 25.85 4.85 8.12
N ALA A 7 26.16 3.69 8.73
CA ALA A 7 25.76 3.33 10.10
C ALA A 7 26.93 2.75 10.94
N ASN A 8 26.94 3.06 12.24
CA ASN A 8 27.84 2.42 13.21
C ASN A 8 27.44 0.94 13.44
N ALA A 9 28.23 0.19 14.22
CA ALA A 9 27.98 -1.25 14.42
C ALA A 9 26.63 -1.53 15.09
N ASP A 10 26.28 -0.73 16.10
CA ASP A 10 25.04 -0.91 16.87
C ASP A 10 23.81 -0.63 16.00
N THR A 11 23.82 0.45 15.22
CA THR A 11 22.74 0.75 14.27
C THR A 11 22.61 -0.32 13.19
N ALA A 12 23.74 -0.86 12.69
CA ALA A 12 23.70 -1.96 11.73
C ALA A 12 23.07 -3.23 12.34
N ALA A 13 23.37 -3.54 13.60
CA ALA A 13 22.76 -4.65 14.31
C ALA A 13 21.24 -4.46 14.52
N LEU A 14 20.81 -3.24 14.89
CA LEU A 14 19.39 -2.91 15.02
C LEU A 14 18.63 -3.04 13.69
N ILE A 15 19.22 -2.61 12.58
CA ILE A 15 18.63 -2.78 11.24
C ILE A 15 18.50 -4.27 10.91
N ALA A 16 19.53 -5.07 11.18
CA ALA A 16 19.48 -6.51 10.95
C ALA A 16 18.37 -7.18 11.77
N GLN A 17 18.27 -6.85 13.06
CA GLN A 17 17.22 -7.35 13.95
C GLN A 17 15.82 -6.93 13.47
N SER A 18 15.65 -5.69 13.03
CA SER A 18 14.39 -5.20 12.46
C SER A 18 13.98 -6.01 11.23
N ARG A 19 14.92 -6.25 10.31
CA ARG A 19 14.66 -7.04 9.09
C ARG A 19 14.28 -8.49 9.42
N GLU A 20 14.94 -9.09 10.40
CA GLU A 20 14.61 -10.45 10.85
C GLU A 20 13.22 -10.50 11.48
N ALA A 21 12.85 -9.50 12.28
CA ALA A 21 11.50 -9.37 12.81
C ALA A 21 10.46 -9.20 11.69
N ASP A 22 10.76 -8.37 10.69
CA ASP A 22 9.87 -8.18 9.54
C ASP A 22 9.66 -9.46 8.72
N GLU A 23 10.72 -10.25 8.52
CA GLU A 23 10.61 -11.54 7.82
C GLU A 23 9.77 -12.54 8.60
N ARG A 24 9.96 -12.63 9.93
CA ARG A 24 9.13 -13.47 10.80
C ARG A 24 7.66 -13.07 10.76
N ASP A 25 7.38 -11.77 10.70
CA ASP A 25 6.01 -11.25 10.70
C ASP A 25 5.33 -11.28 9.33
N ARG A 26 6.06 -11.54 8.25
CA ARG A 26 5.56 -11.46 6.86
C ARG A 26 4.29 -12.27 6.65
N VAL A 27 4.22 -13.48 7.20
CA VAL A 27 3.05 -14.38 7.07
C VAL A 27 1.82 -13.78 7.74
N ALA A 28 1.93 -13.36 9.00
CA ALA A 28 0.85 -12.74 9.74
C ALA A 28 0.39 -11.42 9.09
N LYS A 29 1.34 -10.58 8.61
CA LYS A 29 1.03 -9.35 7.87
C LYS A 29 0.25 -9.63 6.57
N THR A 30 0.60 -10.70 5.85
CA THR A 30 -0.10 -11.11 4.63
C THR A 30 -1.56 -11.51 4.93
N TYR A 31 -1.78 -12.34 5.96
CA TYR A 31 -3.13 -12.72 6.39
C TYR A 31 -3.94 -11.51 6.87
N LEU A 32 -3.32 -10.61 7.63
CA LEU A 32 -3.96 -9.38 8.09
C LEU A 32 -4.46 -8.54 6.92
N CYS A 33 -3.61 -8.33 5.90
CA CYS A 33 -4.01 -7.60 4.69
C CYS A 33 -5.19 -8.30 4.00
N ALA A 34 -5.15 -9.62 3.82
CA ALA A 34 -6.26 -10.35 3.21
C ALA A 34 -7.58 -10.21 4.01
N LEU A 35 -7.54 -10.34 5.33
CA LEU A 35 -8.71 -10.18 6.23
C LEU A 35 -9.30 -8.76 6.18
N LEU A 36 -8.44 -7.76 5.97
CA LEU A 36 -8.85 -6.37 5.84
C LEU A 36 -9.28 -6.01 4.41
N GLY A 37 -9.09 -6.91 3.44
CA GLY A 37 -9.35 -6.65 2.03
C GLY A 37 -8.33 -5.70 1.40
N TYR A 38 -7.11 -5.69 1.93
CA TYR A 38 -5.99 -4.90 1.40
C TYR A 38 -5.20 -5.75 0.42
N ASP A 39 -5.52 -5.61 -0.86
CA ASP A 39 -4.81 -6.24 -1.96
C ASP A 39 -4.37 -5.20 -3.01
N THR A 40 -4.69 -3.93 -2.80
CA THR A 40 -4.46 -2.85 -3.77
C THR A 40 -3.61 -1.75 -3.14
N ALA A 41 -2.50 -1.41 -3.80
CA ALA A 41 -1.62 -0.31 -3.40
C ALA A 41 -1.60 0.78 -4.48
N ALA A 42 -1.75 2.04 -4.07
CA ALA A 42 -1.55 3.18 -4.95
C ALA A 42 -0.06 3.58 -4.97
N LEU A 43 0.47 3.86 -6.16
CA LEU A 43 1.82 4.38 -6.37
C LEU A 43 1.71 5.79 -6.96
N ALA A 44 1.81 6.77 -6.06
CA ALA A 44 1.98 8.19 -6.33
C ALA A 44 3.36 8.56 -5.76
N ASN A 45 4.20 9.24 -6.54
CA ASN A 45 5.65 9.39 -6.37
C ASN A 45 6.26 9.58 -4.96
N GLU A 46 5.52 9.89 -3.90
CA GLU A 46 6.06 10.01 -2.54
C GLU A 46 5.00 9.88 -1.42
N GLY A 47 3.78 9.40 -1.73
CA GLY A 47 2.68 9.35 -0.75
C GLY A 47 2.35 7.93 -0.31
N LEU A 48 2.60 7.60 0.96
CA LEU A 48 1.98 6.44 1.60
C LEU A 48 0.62 6.88 2.18
N THR A 49 -0.48 6.40 1.62
CA THR A 49 -1.80 6.61 2.24
C THR A 49 -2.05 5.52 3.28
N VAL A 50 -2.18 5.91 4.54
CA VAL A 50 -2.56 5.00 5.62
C VAL A 50 -4.08 4.96 5.72
N TYR A 51 -4.70 3.87 5.26
CA TYR A 51 -6.09 3.59 5.57
C TYR A 51 -6.18 2.87 6.93
N ALA A 52 -6.72 3.56 7.94
CA ALA A 52 -6.94 3.00 9.26
C ALA A 52 -8.35 2.38 9.34
N PRO A 53 -8.49 1.04 9.45
CA PRO A 53 -9.79 0.42 9.64
C PRO A 53 -10.32 0.72 11.05
N ALA A 54 -11.63 0.53 11.26
CA ALA A 54 -12.22 0.64 12.58
C ALA A 54 -11.48 -0.24 13.61
N ARG A 55 -11.20 0.30 14.80
CA ARG A 55 -10.38 -0.36 15.82
C ARG A 55 -10.78 -1.81 16.09
N LEU A 56 -12.08 -2.06 16.27
CA LEU A 56 -12.60 -3.41 16.54
C LEU A 56 -12.36 -4.37 15.37
N ARG A 57 -12.47 -3.88 14.13
CA ARG A 57 -12.17 -4.66 12.92
C ARG A 57 -10.68 -5.00 12.85
N LEU A 58 -9.82 -4.03 13.14
CA LEU A 58 -8.37 -4.24 13.17
C LEU A 58 -7.98 -5.28 14.22
N GLU A 59 -8.51 -5.15 15.44
CA GLU A 59 -8.20 -6.05 16.55
C GLU A 59 -8.64 -7.49 16.24
N ALA A 60 -9.85 -7.66 15.71
CA ALA A 60 -10.35 -8.98 15.31
C ALA A 60 -9.47 -9.59 14.21
N ALA A 61 -9.08 -8.80 13.20
CA ALA A 61 -8.22 -9.26 12.11
C ALA A 61 -6.80 -9.63 12.60
N LEU A 62 -6.23 -8.87 13.54
CA LEU A 62 -4.93 -9.18 14.14
C LEU A 62 -4.95 -10.51 14.90
N ARG A 63 -5.98 -10.74 15.72
CA ARG A 63 -6.12 -12.01 16.46
C ARG A 63 -6.25 -13.20 15.51
N ALA A 64 -7.06 -13.06 14.45
CA ALA A 64 -7.23 -14.11 13.45
C ALA A 64 -5.94 -14.37 12.65
N ALA A 65 -5.20 -13.32 12.28
CA ALA A 65 -3.93 -13.44 11.56
C ALA A 65 -2.85 -14.15 12.41
N GLN A 66 -2.76 -13.85 13.71
CA GLN A 66 -1.83 -14.51 14.63
C GLN A 66 -2.12 -16.01 14.77
N GLN A 67 -3.40 -16.38 14.90
CA GLN A 67 -3.83 -17.79 14.98
C GLN A 67 -3.53 -18.55 13.69
N SER A 68 -3.75 -17.90 12.54
CA SER A 68 -3.49 -18.48 11.23
C SER A 68 -1.99 -18.69 10.99
N ALA A 69 -1.15 -17.72 11.35
CA ALA A 69 0.31 -17.81 11.21
C ALA A 69 0.93 -18.94 12.06
N ALA A 70 0.31 -19.31 13.19
CA ALA A 70 0.77 -20.39 14.04
C ALA A 70 0.52 -21.80 13.46
N THR A 71 -0.35 -21.93 12.46
CA THR A 71 -0.82 -23.21 11.91
C THR A 71 -0.21 -23.54 10.54
N VAL A 72 0.44 -22.58 9.89
CA VAL A 72 0.91 -22.71 8.52
C VAL A 72 2.35 -23.22 8.49
N GLU A 73 2.55 -24.44 8.01
CA GLU A 73 3.87 -25.00 7.70
C GLU A 73 4.45 -24.49 6.37
N ASP A 74 3.63 -23.84 5.53
CA ASP A 74 4.05 -23.30 4.24
C ASP A 74 4.80 -21.97 4.43
N PRO A 75 6.09 -21.87 4.06
CA PRO A 75 6.88 -20.67 4.21
C PRO A 75 6.33 -19.47 3.42
N GLN A 76 5.39 -19.65 2.49
CA GLN A 76 4.84 -18.54 1.72
C GLN A 76 3.32 -18.65 1.56
N PRO A 77 2.51 -18.03 2.45
CA PRO A 77 1.07 -18.02 2.29
C PRO A 77 0.73 -17.41 0.93
N ARG A 78 0.19 -18.23 0.03
CA ARG A 78 -0.38 -17.77 -1.22
C ARG A 78 -1.60 -16.94 -0.84
N SER A 79 -1.46 -15.61 -0.89
CA SER A 79 -2.63 -14.73 -0.78
C SER A 79 -3.65 -15.19 -1.83
N SER A 80 -4.88 -15.47 -1.42
CA SER A 80 -5.99 -15.74 -2.34
C SER A 80 -6.34 -14.53 -3.21
N HIS A 81 -5.81 -13.36 -2.85
CA HIS A 81 -5.96 -12.10 -3.55
C HIS A 81 -4.58 -11.67 -4.07
N PRO A 82 -4.31 -11.76 -5.38
CA PRO A 82 -3.06 -11.24 -5.92
C PRO A 82 -2.99 -9.73 -5.67
N TRP A 83 -1.79 -9.24 -5.32
CA TRP A 83 -1.59 -7.81 -5.13
C TRP A 83 -1.73 -7.07 -6.47
N HIS A 84 -2.38 -5.91 -6.42
CA HIS A 84 -2.58 -5.02 -7.55
C HIS A 84 -2.05 -3.62 -7.25
N PHE A 85 -1.47 -2.97 -8.26
CA PHE A 85 -1.06 -1.58 -8.19
C PHE A 85 -1.97 -0.67 -9.00
N ILE A 86 -2.19 0.54 -8.49
CA ILE A 86 -2.80 1.66 -9.23
C ILE A 86 -1.77 2.78 -9.32
N THR A 87 -1.62 3.36 -10.50
CA THR A 87 -0.80 4.57 -10.68
C THR A 87 -1.42 5.48 -11.72
N ASN A 88 -1.23 6.78 -11.59
CA ASN A 88 -1.60 7.78 -12.58
C ASN A 88 -0.47 8.10 -13.57
N ARG A 89 0.67 7.40 -13.49
CA ARG A 89 1.83 7.63 -14.35
C ARG A 89 2.03 6.46 -15.29
N SER A 90 1.86 6.67 -16.59
CA SER A 90 2.05 5.63 -17.62
C SER A 90 3.46 5.05 -17.61
N THR A 91 4.48 5.84 -17.26
CA THR A 91 5.87 5.36 -17.13
C THR A 91 6.04 4.37 -15.97
N THR A 92 5.43 4.66 -14.81
CA THR A 92 5.39 3.75 -13.66
C THR A 92 4.62 2.49 -14.01
N LEU A 93 3.47 2.62 -14.68
CA LEU A 93 2.67 1.49 -15.14
C LEU A 93 3.47 0.56 -16.06
N ALA A 94 4.13 1.11 -17.08
CA ALA A 94 4.97 0.35 -18.00
C ALA A 94 6.13 -0.37 -17.28
N THR A 95 6.72 0.28 -16.27
CA THR A 95 7.79 -0.31 -15.45
C THR A 95 7.27 -1.48 -14.61
N LEU A 96 6.09 -1.35 -14.00
CA LEU A 96 5.48 -2.42 -13.21
C LEU A 96 5.10 -3.61 -14.11
N GLN A 97 4.53 -3.34 -15.28
CA GLN A 97 4.16 -4.37 -16.25
C GLN A 97 5.39 -5.10 -16.80
N SER A 98 6.52 -4.40 -17.03
CA SER A 98 7.74 -5.02 -17.53
C SER A 98 8.38 -6.02 -16.55
N ILE A 99 8.13 -5.87 -15.24
CA ILE A 99 8.54 -6.82 -14.20
C ILE A 99 7.45 -7.84 -13.84
N GLY A 100 6.34 -7.87 -14.59
CA GLY A 100 5.22 -8.81 -14.38
C GLY A 100 4.29 -8.48 -13.22
N ALA A 101 4.36 -7.27 -12.66
CA ALA A 101 3.43 -6.86 -11.61
C ALA A 101 2.02 -6.62 -12.18
N SER A 102 1.00 -6.98 -11.42
CA SER A 102 -0.38 -6.64 -11.78
C SER A 102 -0.63 -5.18 -11.47
N ALA A 103 -0.69 -4.33 -12.50
CA ALA A 103 -0.85 -2.89 -12.35
C ALA A 103 -1.83 -2.33 -13.40
N ARG A 104 -2.55 -1.26 -13.03
CA ARG A 104 -3.47 -0.54 -13.91
C ARG A 104 -3.28 0.97 -13.82
N HIS A 105 -3.72 1.68 -14.86
CA HIS A 105 -3.82 3.12 -14.81
C HIS A 105 -4.99 3.54 -13.89
N ALA A 106 -4.87 4.68 -13.23
CA ALA A 106 -5.91 5.22 -12.34
C ALA A 106 -7.25 5.45 -13.05
N GLU A 107 -7.20 5.79 -14.34
CA GLU A 107 -8.36 6.07 -15.18
C GLU A 107 -9.03 4.79 -15.75
N ASP A 108 -8.34 3.65 -15.71
CA ASP A 108 -8.86 2.36 -16.20
C ASP A 108 -9.80 1.74 -15.16
N ARG A 109 -11.00 2.29 -15.05
CA ARG A 109 -12.02 1.85 -14.08
C ARG A 109 -12.84 0.70 -14.65
N SER A 110 -12.28 -0.50 -14.61
CA SER A 110 -12.93 -1.72 -15.15
C SER A 110 -14.17 -2.15 -14.33
N ASP A 111 -14.27 -1.75 -13.06
CA ASP A 111 -15.46 -1.88 -12.21
C ASP A 111 -15.43 -0.83 -11.08
N PRO A 112 -16.24 0.26 -11.16
CA PRO A 112 -16.21 1.33 -10.17
C PRO A 112 -16.69 0.93 -8.77
N ALA A 113 -17.43 -0.18 -8.63
CA ALA A 113 -17.95 -0.65 -7.34
C ALA A 113 -16.91 -1.46 -6.54
N ARG A 114 -15.90 -2.01 -7.21
CA ARG A 114 -14.85 -2.84 -6.58
C ARG A 114 -13.45 -2.21 -6.65
N THR A 115 -13.30 -1.15 -7.44
CA THR A 115 -12.01 -0.49 -7.63
C THR A 115 -11.91 0.74 -6.72
N PRO A 116 -10.93 0.80 -5.80
CA PRO A 116 -10.71 2.01 -5.01
C PRO A 116 -10.38 3.18 -5.95
N ALA A 117 -10.96 4.34 -5.66
CA ALA A 117 -10.72 5.57 -6.42
C ALA A 117 -9.32 6.12 -6.10
N TYR A 118 -8.60 6.52 -7.14
CA TYR A 118 -7.32 7.21 -6.99
C TYR A 118 -7.58 8.70 -6.75
N LEU A 119 -7.22 9.22 -5.57
CA LEU A 119 -7.58 10.59 -5.18
C LEU A 119 -6.59 11.67 -5.65
N GLY A 120 -5.51 11.29 -6.33
CA GLY A 120 -4.45 12.21 -6.73
C GLY A 120 -3.77 12.89 -5.53
N PHE A 121 -2.69 13.62 -5.79
CA PHE A 121 -2.08 14.49 -4.78
C PHE A 121 -1.94 15.92 -5.29
N PHE A 122 -1.82 16.11 -6.61
CA PHE A 122 -1.78 17.41 -7.26
C PHE A 122 -2.98 17.60 -8.21
N ASP A 123 -3.38 18.84 -8.42
CA ASP A 123 -4.53 19.15 -9.29
C ASP A 123 -4.30 18.67 -10.73
N GLU A 124 -3.06 18.74 -11.22
CA GLU A 124 -2.60 18.21 -12.52
C GLU A 124 -2.69 16.68 -12.64
N ASP A 125 -2.73 15.96 -11.51
CA ASP A 125 -2.80 14.49 -11.43
C ASP A 125 -4.24 13.95 -11.36
N ILE A 126 -5.22 14.84 -11.24
CA ILE A 126 -6.64 14.50 -11.16
C ILE A 126 -7.25 14.60 -12.57
N SER A 127 -7.89 13.52 -13.02
CA SER A 127 -8.60 13.50 -14.30
C SER A 127 -9.68 14.60 -14.34
N ASP A 128 -9.94 15.20 -15.52
CA ASP A 128 -10.95 16.27 -15.66
C ASP A 128 -12.36 15.82 -15.21
N SER A 129 -12.66 14.51 -15.30
CA SER A 129 -13.90 13.92 -14.81
C SER A 129 -14.04 13.95 -13.29
N ASP A 130 -12.94 13.82 -12.54
CA ASP A 130 -12.96 13.85 -11.06
C ASP A 130 -12.99 15.30 -10.52
N ARG A 131 -12.45 16.27 -11.28
CA ARG A 131 -12.53 17.70 -10.93
C ARG A 131 -13.97 18.21 -10.90
N LEU A 132 -14.84 17.69 -11.77
CA LEU A 132 -16.24 18.08 -11.87
C LEU A 132 -17.12 17.53 -10.72
N GLY A 133 -16.66 16.49 -10.01
CA GLY A 133 -17.37 15.88 -8.88
C GLY A 133 -16.92 16.39 -7.50
N SER A 134 -15.84 17.16 -7.44
CA SER A 134 -15.28 17.66 -6.18
C SER A 134 -15.91 19.00 -5.81
N PRO A 135 -16.52 19.17 -4.62
CA PRO A 135 -17.03 20.47 -4.20
C PRO A 135 -15.84 21.44 -4.11
N ARG A 136 -15.85 22.48 -4.95
CA ARG A 136 -14.85 23.55 -4.93
C ARG A 136 -14.62 24.00 -3.49
N ALA A 137 -13.39 23.87 -3.01
CA ALA A 137 -12.99 24.44 -1.73
C ALA A 137 -13.33 25.95 -1.73
N PRO A 138 -13.91 26.49 -0.64
CA PRO A 138 -14.18 27.92 -0.56
C PRO A 138 -12.84 28.66 -0.66
N GLY A 139 -12.79 29.64 -1.57
CA GLY A 139 -11.60 30.48 -1.79
C GLY A 139 -11.18 31.20 -0.50
N PRO A 140 -9.93 31.69 -0.45
CA PRO A 140 -9.39 32.30 0.76
C PRO A 140 -10.25 33.51 1.15
N LEU A 141 -10.64 33.54 2.43
CA LEU A 141 -11.27 34.69 3.06
C LEU A 141 -10.33 35.88 2.91
N GLN A 142 -10.73 36.87 2.11
CA GLN A 142 -10.10 38.18 2.11
C GLN A 142 -10.42 38.84 3.46
N LEU A 143 -9.37 39.13 4.23
CA LEU A 143 -9.40 40.03 5.38
C LEU A 143 -9.32 41.49 4.89
#